data_AF-A0AB37SNG0-F1
#
_entry.id   AF-A0AB37SNG0-F1
#
_cell.length_a   1.000
_cell.length_b   1.000
_cell.length_c   1.000
_cell.angle_alpha   90.00
_cell.angle_beta   90.00
_cell.angle_gamma   90.00
#
_symmetry.space_group_name_H-M   'P 1'
#
loop_
_entity.id
_entity.type
_entity.pdbx_description
1 polymer ?
#
loop_
_entity_poly.entity_id
_entity_poly.type
_entity_poly.pdbx_seq_one_letter_code
_entity_poly.pdbx_strand_id
1 'polypeptide(L)'
;MTEVVFSRVNPWMPRVIRADGELRLELGAGADANHDPRTFAFPVAEAHLEVIRDDLTRHLLLWSAILPLCVAAGIRGPLDERAAIALPDPILLGAPADVESLFRTIRWDERRLVAHGADVGLLERGQLFDALCIASVWSDWSLVREYDANRHRSWRAPLDEALLKYTGRHLDGGKAPDRHPDAVDSALLPDVLRVIATAEEASAGMRISRDRRRGEDAVKQRDWRRIEEKVQRTVRRVFPDLADDAVRTVSFLICSEAADKARKQG
;
A
#
# COMPACT_ATOMS: atom_id res chain seq x y z
N MET A 1 -10.00 -30.14 -23.05
CA MET A 1 -9.59 -30.87 -21.82
C MET A 1 -8.39 -30.13 -21.27
N THR A 2 -8.45 -29.68 -20.01
CA THR A 2 -7.38 -28.86 -19.42
C THR A 2 -6.49 -29.73 -18.55
N GLU A 3 -5.19 -29.71 -18.80
CA GLU A 3 -4.19 -30.48 -18.04
C GLU A 3 -3.17 -29.52 -17.42
N VAL A 4 -2.78 -29.74 -16.17
CA VAL A 4 -1.71 -28.98 -15.53
C VAL A 4 -0.37 -29.57 -15.96
N VAL A 5 0.40 -28.82 -16.76
CA VAL A 5 1.71 -29.23 -17.28
C VAL A 5 2.82 -28.91 -16.28
N PHE A 6 2.67 -27.84 -15.51
CA PHE A 6 3.60 -27.47 -14.45
C PHE A 6 2.93 -26.60 -13.38
N SER A 7 3.25 -26.86 -12.12
CA SER A 7 2.88 -26.05 -10.96
C SER A 7 4.03 -26.09 -9.96
N ARG A 8 4.32 -24.97 -9.31
CA ARG A 8 5.18 -24.98 -8.12
C ARG A 8 4.37 -25.46 -6.90
N VAL A 9 5.08 -25.75 -5.81
CA VAL A 9 4.47 -26.23 -4.55
C VAL A 9 3.57 -25.16 -3.91
N ASN A 10 3.87 -23.88 -4.14
CA ASN A 10 2.98 -22.79 -3.75
C ASN A 10 1.80 -22.71 -4.74
N PRO A 11 0.56 -22.99 -4.31
CA PRO A 11 -0.60 -23.09 -5.19
C PRO A 11 -1.05 -21.75 -5.77
N TRP A 12 -0.54 -20.63 -5.23
CA TRP A 12 -0.89 -19.29 -5.69
C TRP A 12 0.00 -18.79 -6.82
N MET A 13 1.14 -19.44 -7.06
CA MET A 13 2.01 -19.08 -8.18
C MET A 13 1.34 -19.44 -9.51
N PRO A 14 1.59 -18.67 -10.58
CA PRO A 14 1.12 -19.04 -11.91
C PRO A 14 1.54 -20.46 -12.27
N ARG A 15 0.63 -21.20 -12.89
CA ARG A 15 0.85 -22.56 -13.35
C ARG A 15 0.76 -22.61 -14.86
N VAL A 16 1.45 -23.55 -15.48
CA VAL A 16 1.33 -23.77 -16.92
C VAL A 16 0.35 -24.90 -17.15
N ILE A 17 -0.67 -24.64 -17.95
CA ILE A 17 -1.69 -25.60 -18.35
C ILE A 17 -1.61 -25.86 -19.85
N ARG A 18 -2.11 -27.00 -20.28
CA ARG A 18 -2.45 -27.28 -21.68
C ARG A 18 -3.95 -27.19 -21.82
N ALA A 19 -4.42 -26.23 -22.60
CA ALA A 19 -5.83 -26.02 -22.91
C ALA A 19 -5.99 -26.01 -24.44
N ASP A 20 -6.85 -26.88 -24.94
CA ASP A 20 -7.17 -26.99 -26.37
C ASP A 20 -5.94 -27.18 -27.29
N GLY A 21 -4.93 -27.90 -26.77
CA GLY A 21 -3.68 -28.19 -27.48
C GLY A 21 -2.59 -27.13 -27.33
N GLU A 22 -2.90 -25.98 -26.73
CA GLU A 22 -1.96 -24.87 -26.54
C GLU A 22 -1.48 -24.77 -25.08
N LEU A 23 -0.22 -24.38 -24.88
CA LEU A 23 0.30 -24.03 -23.57
C LEU A 23 -0.18 -22.64 -23.17
N ARG A 24 -0.68 -22.52 -21.94
CA ARG A 24 -1.12 -21.25 -21.35
C ARG A 24 -0.58 -21.09 -19.95
N LEU A 25 -0.19 -19.88 -19.59
CA LEU A 25 0.08 -19.52 -18.20
C LEU A 25 -1.24 -19.12 -17.54
N GLU A 26 -1.62 -19.85 -16.51
CA GLU A 26 -2.84 -19.64 -15.74
C GLU A 26 -2.50 -19.12 -14.35
N LEU A 27 -3.21 -18.08 -13.91
CA LEU A 27 -3.06 -17.52 -12.57
C LEU A 27 -4.39 -17.00 -12.01
N GLY A 28 -4.54 -17.11 -10.69
CA GLY A 28 -5.61 -16.46 -9.96
C GLY A 28 -5.22 -15.02 -9.59
N ALA A 29 -6.11 -14.06 -9.81
CA ALA A 29 -5.90 -12.67 -9.43
C ALA A 29 -7.20 -11.99 -8.99
N GLY A 30 -7.38 -11.94 -7.67
CA GLY A 30 -8.56 -11.36 -7.02
C GLY A 30 -9.78 -12.28 -7.04
N ALA A 31 -10.90 -11.76 -6.56
CA ALA A 31 -12.19 -12.43 -6.57
C ALA A 31 -13.19 -11.62 -7.41
N ASP A 32 -14.16 -12.28 -8.04
CA ASP A 32 -15.23 -11.62 -8.78
C ASP A 32 -16.32 -11.08 -7.84
N ALA A 33 -17.43 -10.60 -8.40
CA ALA A 33 -18.54 -10.06 -7.63
C ALA A 33 -19.23 -11.10 -6.72
N ASN A 34 -19.03 -12.39 -6.99
CA ASN A 34 -19.56 -13.51 -6.20
C ASN A 34 -18.54 -14.08 -5.21
N HIS A 35 -17.38 -13.42 -5.08
CA HIS A 35 -16.23 -13.89 -4.30
C HIS A 35 -15.54 -15.15 -4.86
N ASP A 36 -15.81 -15.52 -6.11
CA ASP A 36 -15.11 -16.62 -6.78
C ASP A 36 -13.73 -16.16 -7.28
N PRO A 37 -12.67 -16.98 -7.14
CA PRO A 37 -11.34 -16.62 -7.63
C PRO A 37 -11.35 -16.33 -9.13
N ARG A 38 -10.95 -15.12 -9.52
CA ARG A 38 -10.81 -14.76 -10.94
C ARG A 38 -9.56 -15.41 -11.48
N THR A 39 -9.74 -16.31 -12.44
CA THR A 39 -8.65 -17.02 -13.11
C THR A 39 -8.45 -16.43 -14.50
N PHE A 40 -7.20 -16.14 -14.83
CA PHE A 40 -6.79 -15.62 -16.12
C PHE A 40 -5.81 -16.59 -16.77
N ALA A 41 -5.90 -16.74 -18.10
CA ALA A 41 -4.97 -17.58 -18.85
C ALA A 41 -4.62 -16.96 -20.21
N PHE A 42 -3.33 -16.93 -20.54
CA PHE A 42 -2.84 -16.41 -21.83
C PHE A 42 -1.74 -17.34 -22.38
N PRO A 43 -1.53 -17.36 -23.72
CA PRO A 43 -0.64 -18.33 -24.34
C PRO A 43 0.84 -18.12 -23.97
N VAL A 44 1.58 -19.21 -23.89
CA VAL A 44 3.04 -19.24 -23.70
C VAL A 44 3.69 -20.30 -24.60
N ALA A 45 4.97 -20.14 -24.92
CA ALA A 45 5.73 -21.09 -25.71
C ALA A 45 6.43 -22.15 -24.84
N GLU A 46 6.88 -23.24 -25.45
CA GLU A 46 7.63 -24.30 -24.75
C GLU A 46 8.93 -23.75 -24.12
N ALA A 47 9.62 -22.83 -24.80
CA ALA A 47 10.81 -22.15 -24.26
C ALA A 47 10.52 -21.36 -22.98
N HIS A 48 9.31 -20.80 -22.85
CA HIS A 48 8.88 -20.13 -21.61
C HIS A 48 8.69 -21.13 -20.48
N LEU A 49 8.11 -22.30 -20.78
CA LEU A 49 7.89 -23.35 -19.80
C LEU A 49 9.21 -23.89 -19.23
N GLU A 50 10.24 -24.05 -20.06
CA GLU A 50 11.58 -24.46 -19.61
C GLU A 50 12.14 -23.49 -18.56
N VAL A 51 12.12 -22.19 -18.86
CA VAL A 51 12.58 -21.16 -17.89
C VAL A 51 11.71 -21.13 -16.64
N ILE A 52 10.38 -21.23 -16.77
CA ILE A 52 9.46 -21.21 -15.63
C ILE A 52 9.70 -22.37 -14.66
N ARG A 53 10.15 -23.53 -15.17
CA ARG A 53 10.51 -24.70 -14.35
C ARG A 53 11.77 -24.44 -13.53
N ASP A 54 12.82 -23.97 -14.20
CA ASP A 54 14.18 -23.97 -13.64
C ASP A 54 14.56 -22.66 -12.96
N ASP A 55 13.94 -21.54 -13.32
CA ASP A 55 14.27 -20.20 -12.82
C ASP A 55 13.10 -19.61 -12.00
N LEU A 56 13.24 -19.69 -10.67
CA LEU A 56 12.28 -19.11 -9.75
C LEU A 56 12.23 -17.58 -9.86
N THR A 57 13.39 -16.93 -10.02
CA THR A 57 13.51 -15.48 -10.10
C THR A 57 12.71 -14.95 -11.28
N ARG A 58 12.90 -15.51 -12.47
CA ARG A 58 12.16 -15.12 -13.67
C ARG A 58 10.67 -15.41 -13.56
N HIS A 59 10.29 -16.52 -12.92
CA HIS A 59 8.89 -16.83 -12.67
C HIS A 59 8.25 -15.80 -11.70
N LEU A 60 8.94 -15.39 -10.64
CA LEU A 60 8.47 -14.35 -9.71
C LEU A 60 8.36 -12.98 -10.39
N LEU A 61 9.35 -12.62 -11.21
CA LEU A 61 9.32 -11.38 -12.00
C LEU A 61 8.13 -11.37 -12.96
N LEU A 62 7.92 -12.44 -13.72
CA LEU A 62 6.78 -12.56 -14.62
C LEU A 62 5.46 -12.44 -13.86
N TRP A 63 5.33 -13.15 -12.73
CA TRP A 63 4.12 -13.06 -11.90
C TRP A 63 3.86 -11.64 -11.41
N SER A 64 4.90 -10.97 -10.91
CA SER A 64 4.83 -9.58 -10.44
C SER A 64 4.42 -8.60 -11.54
N ALA A 65 4.88 -8.80 -12.78
CA ALA A 65 4.54 -7.95 -13.92
C ALA A 65 3.11 -8.17 -14.45
N ILE A 66 2.57 -9.39 -14.34
CA ILE A 66 1.21 -9.71 -14.82
C ILE A 66 0.14 -9.20 -13.86
N LEU A 67 0.38 -9.24 -12.54
CA LEU A 67 -0.62 -8.90 -11.52
C LEU A 67 -1.32 -7.55 -11.75
N PRO A 68 -0.61 -6.45 -12.08
CA PRO A 68 -1.25 -5.17 -12.40
C PRO A 68 -2.25 -5.24 -13.57
N LEU A 69 -2.00 -6.07 -14.58
CA LEU A 69 -2.93 -6.26 -15.71
C LEU A 69 -4.21 -6.97 -15.24
N CYS A 70 -4.08 -7.98 -14.40
CA CYS A 70 -5.23 -8.67 -13.82
C CYS A 70 -6.06 -7.77 -12.89
N VAL A 71 -5.40 -6.93 -12.07
CA VAL A 71 -6.08 -5.94 -11.23
C VAL A 71 -6.83 -4.91 -12.09
N ALA A 72 -6.21 -4.45 -13.19
CA ALA A 72 -6.86 -3.52 -14.12
C ALA A 72 -8.07 -4.15 -14.81
N ALA A 73 -7.97 -5.41 -15.26
CA ALA A 73 -9.11 -6.19 -15.75
C ALA A 73 -10.22 -6.24 -14.69
N GLY A 74 -9.83 -6.43 -13.43
CA GLY A 74 -10.75 -6.49 -12.31
C GLY A 74 -11.68 -5.28 -12.15
N ILE A 75 -11.25 -4.12 -12.64
CA ILE A 75 -11.94 -2.83 -12.59
C ILE A 75 -12.53 -2.43 -13.96
N ARG A 76 -11.86 -2.80 -15.06
CA ARG A 76 -12.12 -2.23 -16.41
C ARG A 76 -12.71 -3.22 -17.42
N GLY A 77 -12.78 -4.52 -17.11
CA GLY A 77 -13.34 -5.53 -18.00
C GLY A 77 -12.38 -6.70 -18.27
N PRO A 78 -12.28 -7.23 -19.51
CA PRO A 78 -11.43 -8.38 -19.80
C PRO A 78 -9.95 -8.07 -19.60
N LEU A 79 -9.13 -9.12 -19.46
CA LEU A 79 -7.67 -9.00 -19.44
C LEU A 79 -7.19 -8.39 -20.76
N ASP A 80 -6.25 -7.45 -20.69
CA ASP A 80 -5.49 -7.02 -21.85
C ASP A 80 -4.53 -8.15 -22.26
N GLU A 81 -5.03 -9.08 -23.06
CA GLU A 81 -4.26 -10.24 -23.51
C GLU A 81 -3.04 -9.82 -24.33
N ARG A 82 -3.12 -8.74 -25.11
CA ARG A 82 -1.97 -8.26 -25.88
C ARG A 82 -0.83 -7.81 -24.97
N ALA A 83 -1.16 -7.06 -23.92
CA ALA A 83 -0.18 -6.68 -22.91
C ALA A 83 0.37 -7.91 -22.16
N ALA A 84 -0.48 -8.87 -21.79
CA ALA A 84 -0.05 -10.08 -21.10
C ALA A 84 0.88 -10.96 -21.95
N ILE A 85 0.60 -11.12 -23.24
CA ILE A 85 1.41 -11.90 -24.20
C ILE A 85 2.75 -11.21 -24.50
N ALA A 86 2.86 -9.89 -24.32
CA ALA A 86 4.11 -9.16 -24.57
C ALA A 86 5.14 -9.27 -23.42
N LEU A 87 4.76 -9.84 -22.26
CA LEU A 87 5.63 -9.93 -21.08
C LEU A 87 6.57 -11.15 -21.05
N PRO A 88 6.15 -12.38 -21.44
CA PRO A 88 6.98 -13.57 -21.33
C PRO A 88 8.33 -13.48 -22.05
N ASP A 89 8.36 -13.14 -23.33
CA ASP A 89 9.60 -13.08 -24.12
C ASP A 89 10.69 -12.22 -23.44
N PRO A 90 10.45 -10.92 -23.14
CA PRO A 90 11.50 -10.10 -22.57
C PRO A 90 11.86 -10.51 -21.13
N ILE A 91 10.91 -11.02 -20.33
CA ILE A 91 11.17 -11.36 -18.92
C ILE A 91 11.82 -12.73 -18.75
N LEU A 92 11.39 -13.73 -19.53
CA LEU A 92 11.87 -15.10 -19.40
C LEU A 92 13.10 -15.37 -20.25
N LEU A 93 13.19 -14.78 -21.44
CA LEU A 93 14.25 -15.07 -22.41
C LEU A 93 15.26 -13.92 -22.56
N GLY A 94 14.91 -12.71 -22.12
CA GLY A 94 15.79 -11.53 -22.21
C GLY A 94 17.03 -11.62 -21.30
N ALA A 95 18.07 -10.87 -21.65
CA ALA A 95 19.26 -10.74 -20.82
C ALA A 95 18.92 -10.02 -19.50
N PRO A 96 19.62 -10.34 -18.38
CA PRO A 96 19.29 -9.75 -17.07
C PRO A 96 19.19 -8.22 -17.06
N ALA A 97 20.13 -7.53 -17.73
CA ALA A 97 20.14 -6.07 -17.83
C ALA A 97 18.94 -5.50 -18.60
N ASP A 98 18.46 -6.22 -19.62
CA ASP A 98 17.29 -5.81 -20.41
C ASP A 98 16.00 -5.98 -19.59
N VAL A 99 15.92 -7.05 -18.80
CA VAL A 99 14.81 -7.28 -17.85
C VAL A 99 14.78 -6.16 -16.80
N GLU A 100 15.90 -5.84 -16.18
CA GLU A 100 15.97 -4.73 -15.20
C GLU A 100 15.61 -3.39 -15.83
N SER A 101 16.03 -3.15 -17.08
CA SER A 101 15.64 -1.95 -17.84
C SER A 101 14.13 -1.92 -18.13
N LEU A 102 13.53 -3.05 -18.49
CA LEU A 102 12.09 -3.18 -18.69
C LEU A 102 11.32 -2.81 -17.41
N PHE A 103 11.70 -3.36 -16.26
CA PHE A 103 11.02 -3.15 -14.97
C PHE A 103 11.11 -1.72 -14.44
N ARG A 104 12.02 -0.89 -14.97
CA ARG A 104 12.02 0.56 -14.72
C ARG A 104 10.89 1.29 -15.46
N THR A 105 10.36 0.70 -16.53
CA THR A 105 9.37 1.34 -17.41
C THR A 105 7.95 0.80 -17.23
N ILE A 106 7.81 -0.48 -16.86
CA ILE A 106 6.50 -1.11 -16.69
C ILE A 106 5.98 -1.01 -15.25
N ARG A 107 4.69 -1.27 -15.06
CA ARG A 107 4.10 -1.48 -13.73
C ARG A 107 4.30 -2.93 -13.32
N TRP A 108 4.58 -3.15 -12.04
CA TRP A 108 4.73 -4.47 -11.44
C TRP A 108 4.42 -4.41 -9.94
N ASP A 109 4.11 -5.55 -9.33
CA ASP A 109 3.79 -5.68 -7.90
C ASP A 109 5.06 -5.92 -7.08
N GLU A 110 5.61 -4.84 -6.52
CA GLU A 110 6.80 -4.87 -5.67
C GLU A 110 6.60 -5.67 -4.38
N ARG A 111 5.44 -5.52 -3.75
CA ARG A 111 5.12 -6.23 -2.50
C ARG A 111 5.15 -7.73 -2.69
N ARG A 112 4.80 -8.22 -3.89
CA ARG A 112 4.92 -9.63 -4.23
C ARG A 112 6.37 -10.11 -4.09
N LEU A 113 7.33 -9.41 -4.68
CA LEU A 113 8.74 -9.81 -4.62
C LEU A 113 9.27 -9.77 -3.18
N VAL A 114 8.91 -8.73 -2.43
CA VAL A 114 9.24 -8.62 -0.99
C VAL A 114 8.67 -9.80 -0.20
N ALA A 115 7.44 -10.21 -0.45
CA ALA A 115 6.85 -11.38 0.20
C ALA A 115 7.65 -12.65 -0.07
N HIS A 116 8.35 -12.74 -1.20
CA HIS A 116 9.20 -13.89 -1.54
C HIS A 116 10.65 -13.76 -1.06
N GLY A 117 10.96 -12.74 -0.25
CA GLY A 117 12.29 -12.56 0.35
C GLY A 117 13.24 -11.70 -0.48
N ALA A 118 12.72 -10.87 -1.39
CA ALA A 118 13.57 -9.92 -2.11
C ALA A 118 14.25 -8.93 -1.16
N ASP A 119 15.54 -8.66 -1.38
CA ASP A 119 16.25 -7.57 -0.71
C ASP A 119 15.68 -6.22 -1.17
N VAL A 120 15.08 -5.50 -0.22
CA VAL A 120 14.40 -4.22 -0.47
C VAL A 120 15.37 -3.17 -1.01
N GLY A 121 16.58 -3.08 -0.46
CA GLY A 121 17.55 -2.05 -0.86
C GLY A 121 18.05 -2.25 -2.28
N LEU A 122 18.30 -3.50 -2.69
CA LEU A 122 18.67 -3.85 -4.06
C LEU A 122 17.50 -3.62 -5.02
N LEU A 123 16.30 -3.98 -4.59
CA LEU A 123 15.08 -3.82 -5.37
C LEU A 123 14.77 -2.34 -5.65
N GLU A 124 14.92 -1.45 -4.67
CA GLU A 124 14.78 0.01 -4.84
C GLU A 124 15.82 0.61 -5.80
N ARG A 125 17.01 0.00 -5.91
CA ARG A 125 18.04 0.36 -6.90
C ARG A 125 17.80 -0.24 -8.29
N GLY A 126 16.76 -1.06 -8.44
CA GLY A 126 16.43 -1.76 -9.68
C GLY A 126 17.37 -2.93 -10.02
N GLN A 127 18.06 -3.49 -9.02
CA GLN A 127 18.93 -4.67 -9.14
C GLN A 127 18.11 -5.92 -8.83
N LEU A 128 17.27 -6.36 -9.77
CA LEU A 128 16.21 -7.35 -9.52
C LEU A 128 16.76 -8.76 -9.30
N PHE A 129 17.75 -9.17 -10.08
CA PHE A 129 18.32 -10.51 -9.97
C PHE A 129 19.10 -10.66 -8.66
N ASP A 130 19.88 -9.65 -8.30
CA ASP A 130 20.58 -9.62 -7.02
C ASP A 130 19.60 -9.60 -5.85
N ALA A 131 18.54 -8.79 -5.94
CA ALA A 131 17.50 -8.72 -4.91
C ALA A 131 16.82 -10.06 -4.66
N LEU A 132 16.62 -10.87 -5.71
CA LEU A 132 15.93 -12.16 -5.65
C LEU A 132 16.87 -13.35 -5.44
N CYS A 133 18.16 -13.14 -5.15
CA CYS A 133 19.14 -14.22 -5.01
C CYS A 133 18.76 -15.25 -3.93
N ILE A 134 18.10 -14.81 -2.85
CA ILE A 134 17.63 -15.67 -1.75
C ILE A 134 16.11 -15.91 -1.77
N ALA A 135 15.46 -15.64 -2.90
CA ALA A 135 14.01 -15.72 -2.99
C ALA A 135 13.49 -17.15 -2.76
N SER A 136 12.32 -17.24 -2.13
CA SER A 136 11.66 -18.51 -1.81
C SER A 136 10.39 -18.72 -2.62
N VAL A 137 10.04 -19.97 -2.88
CA VAL A 137 8.74 -20.35 -3.46
C VAL A 137 7.58 -19.95 -2.53
N TRP A 138 7.82 -19.93 -1.22
CA TRP A 138 6.83 -19.55 -0.22
C TRP A 138 6.87 -18.05 0.06
N SER A 139 5.68 -17.45 0.11
CA SER A 139 5.53 -16.04 0.48
C SER A 139 5.44 -15.87 1.99
N ASP A 140 6.25 -15.01 2.57
CA ASP A 140 6.12 -14.47 3.92
C ASP A 140 5.60 -13.03 3.89
N TRP A 141 4.31 -12.88 4.15
CA TRP A 141 3.65 -11.57 4.18
C TRP A 141 4.03 -10.73 5.42
N SER A 142 4.76 -11.28 6.38
CA SER A 142 5.34 -10.48 7.47
C SER A 142 6.40 -9.51 6.97
N LEU A 143 7.20 -9.92 5.99
CA LEU A 143 8.20 -9.07 5.32
C LEU A 143 7.55 -7.87 4.64
N VAL A 144 6.40 -8.07 4.00
CA VAL A 144 5.64 -6.98 3.37
C VAL A 144 5.12 -5.99 4.40
N ARG A 145 4.64 -6.48 5.56
CA ARG A 145 4.19 -5.59 6.64
C ARG A 145 5.32 -4.72 7.18
N GLU A 146 6.50 -5.32 7.36
CA GLU A 146 7.70 -4.57 7.77
C GLU A 146 8.15 -3.57 6.72
N TYR A 147 8.20 -4.00 5.45
CA TYR A 147 8.51 -3.14 4.32
C TYR A 147 7.54 -1.95 4.23
N ASP A 148 6.23 -2.19 4.29
CA ASP A 148 5.24 -1.13 4.29
C ASP A 148 5.44 -0.20 5.49
N ALA A 149 5.65 -0.72 6.70
CA ALA A 149 5.90 0.10 7.88
C ALA A 149 7.16 0.98 7.72
N ASN A 150 8.25 0.43 7.17
CA ASN A 150 9.49 1.17 6.94
C ASN A 150 9.37 2.20 5.82
N ARG A 151 8.64 1.88 4.74
CA ARG A 151 8.35 2.84 3.66
C ARG A 151 7.49 4.01 4.16
N HIS A 152 6.56 3.75 5.07
CA HIS A 152 5.81 4.83 5.72
C HIS A 152 6.68 5.68 6.65
N ARG A 153 7.79 5.16 7.19
CA ARG A 153 8.77 5.92 7.98
C ARG A 153 9.72 6.73 7.10
N SER A 154 10.23 6.16 6.00
CA SER A 154 11.20 6.82 5.11
C SER A 154 10.63 8.02 4.33
N TRP A 155 9.31 8.08 4.16
CA TRP A 155 8.60 9.21 3.56
C TRP A 155 8.18 10.31 4.54
N ARG A 156 8.44 10.16 5.84
CA ARG A 156 8.01 11.12 6.85
C ARG A 156 9.19 11.96 7.31
N ALA A 157 9.04 13.28 7.23
CA ALA A 157 9.97 14.16 7.90
C ALA A 157 9.94 13.87 9.41
N PRO A 158 11.04 14.06 10.17
CA PRO A 158 11.07 13.79 11.61
C PRO A 158 9.90 14.44 12.38
N LEU A 159 9.46 15.62 11.93
CA LEU A 159 8.31 16.33 12.49
C LEU A 159 6.96 15.62 12.24
N ASP A 160 6.76 15.00 11.08
CA ASP A 160 5.54 14.25 10.76
C ASP A 160 5.39 13.04 11.68
N GLU A 161 6.48 12.31 11.90
CA GLU A 161 6.52 11.16 12.80
C GLU A 161 6.26 11.60 14.25
N ALA A 162 6.89 12.69 14.68
CA ALA A 162 6.69 13.27 16.00
C ALA A 162 5.23 13.66 16.25
N LEU A 163 4.53 14.25 15.27
CA LEU A 163 3.09 14.56 15.37
C LEU A 163 2.22 13.31 15.50
N LEU A 164 2.54 12.24 14.78
CA LEU A 164 1.78 10.99 14.87
C LEU A 164 1.97 10.28 16.21
N LYS A 165 3.19 10.31 16.77
CA LYS A 165 3.46 9.84 18.14
C LYS A 165 2.73 10.69 19.17
N TYR A 166 2.82 12.01 19.04
CA TYR A 166 2.13 12.95 19.92
C TYR A 166 0.61 12.72 19.96
N THR A 167 -0.01 12.41 18.82
CA THR A 167 -1.47 12.17 18.72
C THR A 167 -1.91 10.73 18.99
N GLY A 168 -0.99 9.82 19.33
CA GLY A 168 -1.29 8.42 19.65
C GLY A 168 -1.57 7.53 18.44
N ARG A 169 -1.43 8.03 17.21
CA ARG A 169 -1.76 7.27 15.98
C ARG A 169 -0.70 6.23 15.60
N HIS A 170 0.54 6.40 16.05
CA HIS A 170 1.64 5.49 15.73
C HIS A 170 1.78 4.33 16.74
N LEU A 171 1.22 4.44 17.95
CA LEU A 171 1.54 3.49 19.01
C LEU A 171 0.68 2.22 19.00
N ASP A 172 -0.62 2.26 18.70
CA ASP A 172 -1.47 1.06 18.86
C ASP A 172 -2.71 0.98 17.95
N GLY A 173 -2.76 1.69 16.81
CA GLY A 173 -3.98 1.72 15.99
C GLY A 173 -5.23 2.17 16.78
N GLY A 174 -5.02 3.10 17.72
CA GLY A 174 -5.98 3.48 18.76
C GLY A 174 -7.27 4.12 18.25
N LYS A 175 -8.36 3.92 19.01
CA LYS A 175 -9.75 4.31 18.67
C LYS A 175 -10.07 5.79 18.92
N ALA A 176 -9.22 6.58 19.60
CA ALA A 176 -9.40 8.02 19.80
C ALA A 176 -8.03 8.73 19.92
N PRO A 177 -7.88 9.95 19.37
CA PRO A 177 -6.63 10.70 19.45
C PRO A 177 -6.47 11.33 20.84
N ASP A 178 -5.26 11.33 21.39
CA ASP A 178 -4.91 11.97 22.66
C ASP A 178 -3.52 12.60 22.58
N ARG A 179 -3.15 13.44 23.56
CA ARG A 179 -1.85 14.13 23.63
C ARG A 179 -0.83 13.34 24.44
N HIS A 180 0.24 12.91 23.78
CA HIS A 180 1.35 12.14 24.37
C HIS A 180 2.68 12.89 24.21
N PRO A 181 2.95 13.93 25.02
CA PRO A 181 4.22 14.66 24.95
C PRO A 181 5.43 13.75 25.25
N ASP A 182 5.27 12.78 26.14
CA ASP A 182 6.34 11.86 26.55
C ASP A 182 6.71 10.83 25.45
N ALA A 183 5.85 10.69 24.42
CA ALA A 183 6.10 9.80 23.28
C ALA A 183 6.94 10.46 22.17
N VAL A 184 7.29 11.73 22.32
CA VAL A 184 8.02 12.53 21.34
C VAL A 184 9.44 12.77 21.83
N ASP A 185 10.42 12.75 20.91
CA ASP A 185 11.78 13.19 21.22
C ASP A 185 11.75 14.64 21.73
N SER A 186 12.39 14.86 22.88
CA SER A 186 12.55 16.19 23.49
C SER A 186 13.05 17.27 22.53
N ALA A 187 13.87 16.92 21.53
CA ALA A 187 14.38 17.85 20.52
C ALA A 187 13.30 18.32 19.53
N LEU A 188 12.29 17.49 19.25
CA LEU A 188 11.22 17.77 18.28
C LEU A 188 9.94 18.28 18.95
N LEU A 189 9.81 18.11 20.27
CA LEU A 189 8.63 18.52 21.03
C LEU A 189 8.28 20.02 20.86
N PRO A 190 9.22 20.99 20.84
CA PRO A 190 8.88 22.40 20.60
C PRO A 190 8.21 22.63 19.25
N ASP A 191 8.67 21.95 18.21
CA ASP A 191 8.09 22.07 16.86
C ASP A 191 6.72 21.42 16.78
N VAL A 192 6.53 20.26 17.41
CA VAL A 192 5.22 19.61 17.56
C VAL A 192 4.24 20.56 18.25
N LEU A 193 4.63 21.13 19.39
CA LEU A 193 3.77 22.06 20.13
C LEU A 193 3.44 23.31 19.32
N ARG A 194 4.36 23.80 18.48
CA ARG A 194 4.10 24.94 17.58
C ARG A 194 3.04 24.61 16.52
N VAL A 195 3.06 23.40 15.97
CA VAL A 195 2.02 22.91 15.04
C VAL A 195 0.66 22.79 15.75
N ILE A 196 0.64 22.21 16.95
CA ILE A 196 -0.57 22.08 17.76
C ILE A 196 -1.15 23.45 18.12
N ALA A 197 -0.32 24.38 18.60
CA ALA A 197 -0.75 25.74 18.93
C ALA A 197 -1.34 26.46 17.70
N THR A 198 -0.73 26.29 16.52
CA THR A 198 -1.28 26.85 15.27
C THR A 198 -2.67 26.27 14.95
N ALA A 199 -2.87 24.97 15.18
CA ALA A 199 -4.15 24.31 14.98
C ALA A 199 -5.20 24.76 16.01
N GLU A 200 -4.80 24.94 17.26
CA GLU A 200 -5.64 25.49 18.34
C GLU A 200 -6.09 26.91 18.01
N GLU A 201 -5.16 27.80 17.65
CA GLU A 201 -5.44 29.17 17.23
C GLU A 201 -6.38 29.22 16.03
N ALA A 202 -6.18 28.34 15.05
CA ALA A 202 -7.04 28.26 13.86
C ALA A 202 -8.50 27.92 14.21
N SER A 203 -8.71 27.14 15.27
CA SER A 203 -10.02 26.69 15.75
C SER A 203 -10.58 27.53 16.91
N ALA A 204 -9.85 28.57 17.34
CA ALA A 204 -10.24 29.39 18.48
C ALA A 204 -11.64 30.00 18.27
N GLY A 205 -12.49 29.87 19.30
CA GLY A 205 -13.88 30.34 19.27
C GLY A 205 -14.85 29.47 18.45
N MET A 206 -14.37 28.45 17.73
CA MET A 206 -15.22 27.48 17.05
C MET A 206 -15.72 26.42 18.04
N ARG A 207 -16.95 25.94 17.83
CA ARG A 207 -17.56 24.91 18.68
C ARG A 207 -18.23 23.84 17.82
N ILE A 208 -18.28 22.63 18.36
CA ILE A 208 -19.05 21.52 17.83
C ILE A 208 -20.33 21.41 18.65
N SER A 209 -21.49 21.45 18.00
CA SER A 209 -22.77 21.24 18.69
C SER A 209 -23.09 19.75 18.77
N ARG A 210 -23.75 19.33 19.85
CA ARG A 210 -24.38 18.00 19.91
C ARG A 210 -25.50 17.86 18.89
N ASP A 211 -25.65 16.66 18.35
CA ASP A 211 -26.76 16.26 17.49
C ASP A 211 -27.64 15.22 18.22
N ARG A 212 -28.45 15.69 19.17
CA ARG A 212 -29.34 14.84 19.99
C ARG A 212 -30.32 14.00 19.17
N ARG A 213 -30.54 14.33 17.88
CA ARG A 213 -31.41 13.57 16.97
C ARG A 213 -30.76 12.25 16.50
N ARG A 214 -29.43 12.13 16.60
CA ARG A 214 -28.65 10.98 16.12
C ARG A 214 -28.06 10.12 17.26
N GLY A 215 -28.34 10.46 18.51
CA GLY A 215 -27.84 9.77 19.69
C GLY A 215 -27.23 10.73 20.73
N GLU A 216 -26.96 10.20 21.91
CA GLU A 216 -26.43 10.95 23.06
C GLU A 216 -25.00 11.47 22.83
N ASP A 217 -24.19 10.70 22.09
CA ASP A 217 -22.78 10.99 21.79
C ASP A 217 -22.55 11.60 20.41
N ALA A 218 -23.63 11.80 19.63
CA ALA A 218 -23.55 12.29 18.27
C ALA A 218 -23.28 13.81 18.24
N VAL A 219 -22.40 14.21 17.33
CA VAL A 219 -22.05 15.62 17.08
C VAL A 219 -22.48 16.05 15.69
N LYS A 220 -22.73 17.35 15.50
CA LYS A 220 -23.06 17.90 14.19
C LYS A 220 -21.85 17.77 13.27
N GLN A 221 -21.97 16.88 12.28
CA GLN A 221 -20.92 16.63 11.28
C GLN A 221 -20.54 17.90 10.49
N ARG A 222 -21.47 18.86 10.33
CA ARG A 222 -21.18 20.16 9.72
C ARG A 222 -20.19 20.99 10.55
N ASP A 223 -20.34 20.99 11.86
CA ASP A 223 -19.44 21.75 12.75
C ASP A 223 -18.05 21.11 12.78
N TRP A 224 -18.01 19.77 12.77
CA TRP A 224 -16.77 18.99 12.61
C TRP A 224 -16.01 19.38 11.34
N ARG A 225 -16.65 19.24 10.16
CA ARG A 225 -16.00 19.58 8.87
C ARG A 225 -15.52 21.02 8.84
N ARG A 226 -16.29 21.95 9.42
CA ARG A 226 -15.91 23.37 9.46
C ARG A 226 -14.60 23.59 10.24
N ILE A 227 -14.44 22.94 11.39
CA ILE A 227 -13.20 23.02 12.19
C ILE A 227 -12.07 22.32 11.44
N GLU A 228 -12.30 21.10 10.97
CA GLU A 228 -11.33 20.29 10.22
C GLU A 228 -10.75 21.07 9.03
N GLU A 229 -11.59 21.62 8.15
CA GLU A 229 -11.15 22.39 6.99
C GLU A 229 -10.39 23.66 7.37
N LYS A 230 -10.80 24.34 8.46
CA LYS A 230 -10.13 25.57 8.93
C LYS A 230 -8.75 25.26 9.50
N VAL A 231 -8.64 24.21 10.30
CA VAL A 231 -7.37 23.74 10.89
C VAL A 231 -6.44 23.26 9.78
N GLN A 232 -6.88 22.35 8.91
CA GLN A 232 -6.06 21.83 7.83
C GLN A 232 -5.54 22.93 6.91
N ARG A 233 -6.39 23.90 6.52
CA ARG A 233 -5.98 25.03 5.68
C ARG A 233 -4.93 25.90 6.38
N THR A 234 -5.08 26.16 7.67
CA THR A 234 -4.18 27.04 8.42
C THR A 234 -2.84 26.36 8.68
N VAL A 235 -2.85 25.09 9.10
CA VAL A 235 -1.64 24.30 9.33
C VAL A 235 -0.84 24.14 8.04
N ARG A 236 -1.48 23.78 6.91
CA ARG A 236 -0.79 23.69 5.60
C ARG A 236 -0.17 25.01 5.15
N ARG A 237 -0.75 26.15 5.54
CA ARG A 237 -0.21 27.47 5.19
C ARG A 237 1.05 27.81 5.99
N VAL A 238 1.11 27.40 7.25
CA VAL A 238 2.24 27.69 8.16
C VAL A 238 3.34 26.64 8.03
N PHE A 239 2.97 25.39 7.76
CA PHE A 239 3.87 24.25 7.63
C PHE A 239 3.58 23.53 6.30
N PRO A 240 4.05 24.07 5.16
CA PRO A 240 3.78 23.51 3.84
C PRO A 240 4.42 22.14 3.61
N ASP A 241 5.48 21.82 4.36
CA ASP A 241 6.24 20.58 4.22
C ASP A 241 5.68 19.41 5.04
N LEU A 242 4.63 19.64 5.85
CA LEU A 242 3.99 18.56 6.60
C LEU A 242 3.23 17.62 5.67
N ALA A 243 3.44 16.32 5.88
CA ALA A 243 2.70 15.30 5.17
C ALA A 243 1.19 15.38 5.47
N ASP A 244 0.36 15.07 4.48
CA ASP A 244 -1.11 15.12 4.61
C ASP A 244 -1.64 14.30 5.79
N ASP A 245 -0.99 13.17 6.11
CA ASP A 245 -1.38 12.34 7.25
C ASP A 245 -1.11 13.01 8.59
N ALA A 246 -0.01 13.76 8.72
CA ALA A 246 0.30 14.52 9.93
C ALA A 246 -0.71 15.65 10.12
N VAL A 247 -1.01 16.41 9.05
CA VAL A 247 -2.04 17.46 9.08
C VAL A 247 -3.41 16.89 9.46
N ARG A 248 -3.79 15.75 8.87
CA ARG A 248 -5.06 15.07 9.16
C ARG A 248 -5.14 14.66 10.61
N THR A 249 -4.08 14.07 11.15
CA THR A 249 -4.01 13.62 12.55
C THR A 249 -4.18 14.79 13.52
N VAL A 250 -3.54 15.93 13.26
CA VAL A 250 -3.68 17.15 14.08
C VAL A 250 -5.11 17.67 14.02
N SER A 251 -5.70 17.77 12.81
CA SER A 251 -7.09 18.23 12.67
C SER A 251 -8.10 17.31 13.37
N PHE A 252 -7.83 16.00 13.36
CA PHE A 252 -8.65 15.00 14.01
C PHE A 252 -8.58 15.13 15.54
N LEU A 253 -7.39 15.37 16.11
CA LEU A 253 -7.21 15.67 17.54
C LEU A 253 -8.03 16.90 17.96
N ILE A 254 -7.89 18.03 17.27
CA ILE A 254 -8.60 19.28 17.59
C ILE A 254 -10.13 19.08 17.53
N CYS A 255 -10.63 18.39 16.51
CA CYS A 255 -12.05 18.11 16.37
C CYS A 255 -12.56 17.18 17.49
N SER A 256 -11.77 16.19 17.87
CA SER A 256 -12.11 15.23 18.93
C SER A 256 -12.19 15.94 20.29
N GLU A 257 -11.23 16.80 20.60
CA GLU A 257 -11.24 17.62 21.82
C GLU A 257 -12.42 18.60 21.86
N ALA A 258 -12.77 19.20 20.71
CA ALA A 258 -13.93 20.08 20.61
C ALA A 258 -15.26 19.31 20.79
N ALA A 259 -15.34 18.09 20.26
CA ALA A 259 -16.48 17.19 20.46
C ALA A 259 -16.60 16.76 21.94
N ASP A 260 -15.48 16.42 22.58
CA ASP A 260 -15.47 16.03 23.99
C ASP A 260 -15.83 17.20 24.92
N LYS A 261 -15.38 18.42 24.62
CA LYS A 261 -15.84 19.63 25.31
C LYS A 261 -17.35 19.80 25.18
N ALA A 262 -17.91 19.58 23.98
CA ALA A 262 -19.35 19.66 23.75
C ALA A 262 -20.14 18.57 24.51
N ARG A 263 -19.55 17.38 24.70
CA ARG A 263 -20.14 16.30 25.50
C ARG A 263 -20.17 16.63 26.99
N LYS A 264 -19.12 17.27 27.51
CA LYS A 264 -18.99 17.63 28.93
C LYS A 264 -19.79 18.88 29.34
N GLN A 265 -20.14 19.75 28.39
CA GLN A 265 -20.82 21.04 28.65
C GLN A 265 -22.34 21.03 28.48
N GLY A 266 -22.96 19.92 28.09
CA GLY A 266 -24.41 19.86 27.86
C GLY A 266 -25.07 18.60 28.39
#